data_AF-A0A3N1A4U0-F1
#
_entry.id   AF-A0A3N1A4U0-F1
#
_cell.length_a   1.000
_cell.length_b   1.000
_cell.length_c   1.000
_cell.angle_alpha   90.00
_cell.angle_beta   90.00
_cell.angle_gamma   90.00
#
_symmetry.space_group_name_H-M   'P 1'
#
loop_
_entity.id
_entity.type
_entity.pdbx_description
1 polymer ?
#
loop_
_entity_poly.entity_id
_entity_poly.type
_entity_poly.pdbx_seq_one_letter_code
_entity_poly.pdbx_strand_id
1 'polypeptide(L)'
;MPGGPVKRTTAPQPNRFTGRATVLLVVLVALALAYTYPVRVYLAQQSDIARIEQAQQAQRERIAELNAQAERWQDPDFIRIEAKRRFYMVYPGEVPLLVLHDPDGAARDSGEPVEPAGERDGPAGPWYDTLWSSVQAADAEGISR
;
A
#
# COMPACT_ATOMS: atom_id res chain seq x y z
N MET A 1 -88.05 -43.78 55.17
CA MET A 1 -86.68 -44.29 54.92
C MET A 1 -85.87 -43.16 54.28
N PRO A 2 -84.95 -42.49 55.01
CA PRO A 2 -84.06 -41.52 54.39
C PRO A 2 -82.86 -42.25 53.76
N GLY A 3 -82.67 -42.08 52.45
CA GLY A 3 -81.47 -42.54 51.75
C GLY A 3 -80.32 -41.56 52.03
N GLY A 4 -79.23 -42.05 52.62
CA GLY A 4 -78.03 -41.26 52.90
C GLY A 4 -77.23 -40.93 51.63
N PRO A 5 -76.48 -39.82 51.61
CA PRO A 5 -75.71 -39.42 50.44
C PRO A 5 -74.47 -40.32 50.27
N VAL A 6 -74.39 -41.01 49.14
CA VAL A 6 -73.22 -41.81 48.76
C VAL A 6 -72.11 -40.86 48.30
N LYS A 7 -71.03 -40.79 49.07
CA LYS A 7 -69.83 -40.02 48.74
C LYS A 7 -69.02 -40.77 47.67
N ARG A 8 -69.11 -40.33 46.41
CA ARG A 8 -68.28 -40.87 45.33
C ARG A 8 -66.86 -40.33 45.47
N THR A 9 -65.91 -41.24 45.63
CA THR A 9 -64.47 -40.95 45.54
C THR A 9 -64.06 -41.06 44.06
N THR A 10 -63.75 -39.93 43.43
CA THR A 10 -63.12 -39.92 42.11
C THR A 10 -61.64 -40.20 42.26
N ALA A 11 -61.13 -41.23 41.58
CA ALA A 11 -59.70 -41.53 41.52
C ALA A 11 -58.98 -40.55 40.57
N PRO A 12 -57.76 -40.08 40.89
CA PRO A 12 -56.99 -39.24 39.98
C PRO A 12 -56.61 -40.01 38.73
N GLN A 13 -57.10 -39.58 37.57
CA GLN A 13 -56.64 -40.12 36.29
C GLN A 13 -55.23 -39.57 35.99
N PRO A 14 -54.21 -40.41 35.77
CA PRO A 14 -52.89 -39.94 35.43
C PRO A 14 -52.91 -39.38 33.99
N ASN A 15 -52.62 -38.09 33.86
CA ASN A 15 -52.48 -37.42 32.57
C ASN A 15 -51.29 -38.00 31.80
N ARG A 16 -51.56 -39.00 30.95
CA ARG A 16 -50.54 -39.67 30.10
C ARG A 16 -49.96 -38.76 29.01
N PHE A 17 -50.51 -37.55 28.87
CA PHE A 17 -50.03 -36.53 27.94
C PHE A 17 -48.81 -35.78 28.46
N THR A 18 -48.56 -35.73 29.77
CA THR A 18 -47.47 -34.92 30.32
C THR A 18 -46.09 -35.50 29.97
N GLY A 19 -45.91 -36.82 30.02
CA GLY A 19 -44.60 -37.44 29.77
C GLY A 19 -44.09 -37.25 28.34
N ARG A 20 -44.93 -37.52 27.33
CA ARG A 20 -44.57 -37.33 25.91
C ARG A 20 -44.38 -35.85 25.57
N ALA A 21 -45.19 -34.97 26.14
CA ALA A 21 -45.05 -33.53 25.96
C ALA A 21 -43.73 -33.00 26.56
N THR A 22 -43.34 -33.48 27.75
CA THR A 22 -42.06 -33.10 28.37
C THR A 22 -40.87 -33.56 27.53
N VAL A 23 -40.90 -34.78 27.00
CA VAL A 23 -39.84 -35.29 26.12
C VAL A 23 -39.73 -34.44 24.85
N LEU A 24 -40.86 -34.10 24.21
CA LEU A 24 -40.87 -33.24 23.03
C LEU A 24 -40.31 -31.85 23.34
N LEU A 25 -40.68 -31.25 24.47
CA LEU A 25 -40.17 -29.95 24.90
C LEU A 25 -38.63 -29.98 25.09
N VAL A 26 -38.13 -31.01 25.78
CA VAL A 26 -36.67 -31.18 26.01
C VAL A 26 -35.94 -31.36 24.68
N VAL A 27 -36.47 -32.15 23.75
CA VAL A 27 -35.87 -32.31 22.41
C VAL A 27 -35.86 -30.98 21.64
N LEU A 28 -36.93 -30.20 21.71
CA LEU A 28 -37.01 -28.88 21.07
C LEU A 28 -35.97 -27.90 21.64
N VAL A 29 -35.82 -27.88 22.97
CA VAL A 29 -34.80 -27.07 23.65
C VAL A 29 -33.39 -27.54 23.30
N ALA A 30 -33.15 -28.86 23.26
CA ALA A 30 -31.86 -29.42 22.87
C ALA A 30 -31.51 -29.08 21.41
N LEU A 31 -32.48 -29.15 20.48
CA LEU A 31 -32.30 -28.74 19.09
C LEU A 31 -32.00 -27.25 18.97
N ALA A 32 -32.73 -26.40 19.71
CA ALA A 32 -32.49 -24.96 19.73
C ALA A 32 -31.07 -24.61 20.24
N LEU A 33 -30.63 -25.26 21.32
CA LEU A 33 -29.26 -25.09 21.85
C LEU A 33 -28.20 -25.63 20.88
N ALA A 34 -28.44 -26.79 20.26
CA ALA A 34 -27.55 -27.35 19.25
C ALA A 34 -27.43 -26.45 18.00
N TYR A 35 -28.51 -25.78 17.60
CA TYR A 35 -28.54 -24.85 16.47
C TYR A 35 -28.03 -23.44 16.78
N THR A 36 -27.82 -23.09 18.06
CA THR A 36 -27.36 -21.74 18.45
C THR A 36 -25.97 -21.42 17.87
N TYR A 37 -25.08 -22.41 17.74
CA TYR A 37 -23.73 -22.22 17.23
C TYR A 37 -23.62 -22.35 15.68
N PRO A 38 -24.22 -23.35 15.01
CA PRO A 38 -24.13 -23.54 13.56
C PRO A 38 -24.60 -22.35 12.72
N VAL A 39 -25.68 -21.68 13.14
CA VAL A 39 -26.26 -20.55 12.39
C VAL A 39 -25.28 -19.38 12.33
N ARG A 40 -24.55 -19.13 13.42
CA ARG A 40 -23.54 -18.06 13.46
C ARG A 40 -22.38 -18.33 12.52
N VAL A 41 -21.94 -19.59 12.42
CA VAL A 41 -20.85 -20.01 11.54
C VAL A 41 -21.26 -19.90 10.06
N TYR A 42 -22.50 -20.27 9.73
CA TYR A 42 -22.98 -20.24 8.34
C TYR A 42 -23.09 -18.81 7.78
N LEU A 43 -23.51 -17.83 8.61
CA LEU A 43 -23.65 -16.44 8.19
C LEU A 43 -22.31 -15.69 8.06
N ALA A 44 -21.27 -16.12 8.79
CA ALA A 44 -19.93 -15.53 8.70
C ALA A 44 -19.13 -16.06 7.49
N GLN A 45 -19.39 -17.29 7.04
CA GLN A 45 -18.61 -17.93 5.97
C GLN A 45 -18.76 -17.24 4.60
N GLN A 46 -19.93 -16.70 4.27
CA GLN A 46 -20.16 -16.14 2.93
C GLN A 46 -19.34 -14.85 2.69
N SER A 47 -19.21 -13.99 3.69
CA SER A 47 -18.42 -12.75 3.58
C SER A 47 -16.92 -13.02 3.65
N ASP A 48 -16.51 -14.04 4.39
CA ASP A 48 -15.12 -14.48 4.46
C ASP A 48 -14.63 -15.03 3.12
N ILE A 49 -15.44 -15.85 2.42
CA ILE A 49 -15.11 -16.39 1.10
C ILE A 49 -14.93 -15.24 0.09
N ALA A 50 -15.91 -14.33 -0.01
CA ALA A 50 -15.82 -13.20 -0.94
C ALA A 50 -14.60 -12.31 -0.67
N ARG A 51 -14.28 -12.06 0.61
CA ARG A 51 -13.09 -11.28 1.00
C ARG A 51 -11.79 -11.99 0.61
N ILE A 52 -11.69 -13.29 0.85
CA ILE A 52 -10.49 -14.07 0.53
C ILE A 52 -10.29 -14.15 -0.98
N GLU A 53 -11.36 -14.37 -1.76
CA GLU A 53 -11.30 -14.40 -3.21
C GLU A 53 -10.85 -13.06 -3.80
N GLN A 54 -11.40 -11.94 -3.31
CA GLN A 54 -10.97 -10.60 -3.72
C GLN A 54 -9.50 -10.34 -3.40
N ALA A 55 -9.05 -10.70 -2.20
CA ALA A 55 -7.65 -10.56 -1.81
C ALA A 55 -6.74 -11.41 -2.71
N GLN A 56 -7.18 -12.62 -3.07
CA GLN A 56 -6.43 -13.52 -3.94
C GLN A 56 -6.32 -12.97 -5.36
N GLN A 57 -7.37 -12.35 -5.91
CA GLN A 57 -7.32 -11.70 -7.22
C GLN A 57 -6.35 -10.51 -7.21
N ALA A 58 -6.47 -9.61 -6.23
CA ALA A 58 -5.57 -8.47 -6.11
C ALA A 58 -4.09 -8.89 -5.98
N GLN A 59 -3.81 -9.97 -5.24
CA GLN A 59 -2.45 -10.51 -5.16
C GLN A 59 -1.96 -11.07 -6.49
N ARG A 60 -2.79 -11.79 -7.24
CA ARG A 60 -2.44 -12.31 -8.56
C ARG A 60 -2.10 -11.19 -9.55
N GLU A 61 -2.92 -10.15 -9.59
CA GLU A 61 -2.68 -8.97 -10.42
C GLU A 61 -1.35 -8.31 -10.08
N ARG A 62 -1.06 -8.16 -8.79
CA ARG A 62 0.20 -7.57 -8.32
C ARG A 62 1.42 -8.42 -8.69
N ILE A 63 1.30 -9.74 -8.60
CA ILE A 63 2.37 -10.66 -9.04
C ILE A 63 2.59 -10.52 -10.55
N ALA A 64 1.52 -10.47 -11.35
CA ALA A 64 1.64 -10.29 -12.80
C ALA A 64 2.31 -8.97 -13.17
N GLU A 65 1.93 -7.87 -12.52
CA GLU A 65 2.54 -6.56 -12.72
C GLU A 65 4.04 -6.56 -12.34
N LEU A 66 4.38 -7.12 -11.19
CA LEU A 66 5.76 -7.20 -10.72
C LEU A 66 6.62 -8.08 -11.62
N ASN A 67 6.08 -9.20 -12.13
CA ASN A 67 6.79 -10.04 -13.09
C ASN A 67 7.05 -9.31 -14.41
N ALA A 68 6.05 -8.60 -14.93
CA ALA A 68 6.22 -7.78 -16.12
C ALA A 68 7.26 -6.67 -15.92
N GLN A 69 7.31 -6.05 -14.73
CA GLN A 69 8.38 -5.11 -14.38
C GLN A 69 9.74 -5.82 -14.35
N ALA A 70 9.86 -6.94 -13.65
CA ALA A 70 11.09 -7.69 -13.53
C ALA A 70 11.64 -8.17 -14.89
N GLU A 71 10.77 -8.56 -15.81
CA GLU A 71 11.14 -8.92 -17.18
C GLU A 71 11.70 -7.71 -17.95
N ARG A 72 11.09 -6.52 -17.81
CA ARG A 72 11.65 -5.28 -18.38
C ARG A 72 13.03 -4.94 -17.84
N TRP A 73 13.26 -5.16 -16.54
CA TRP A 73 14.57 -4.93 -15.92
C TRP A 73 15.63 -5.96 -16.32
N GLN A 74 15.27 -7.09 -16.95
CA GLN A 74 16.24 -8.05 -17.50
C GLN A 74 16.79 -7.63 -18.86
N ASP A 75 16.14 -6.69 -19.55
CA ASP A 75 16.60 -6.17 -20.84
C ASP A 75 17.75 -5.17 -20.62
N PRO A 76 18.98 -5.46 -21.12
CA PRO A 76 20.11 -4.56 -20.98
C PRO A 76 19.94 -3.23 -21.73
N ASP A 77 19.10 -3.15 -22.77
CA ASP A 77 18.77 -1.90 -23.45
C ASP A 77 17.91 -1.01 -22.54
N PHE A 78 16.94 -1.59 -21.84
CA PHE A 78 16.08 -0.89 -20.88
C PHE A 78 16.89 -0.30 -19.73
N ILE A 79 17.82 -1.09 -19.16
CA ILE A 79 18.74 -0.60 -18.11
C ILE A 79 19.59 0.56 -18.62
N ARG A 80 20.11 0.48 -19.85
CA ARG A 80 20.93 1.54 -20.45
C ARG A 80 20.16 2.85 -20.61
N ILE A 81 18.93 2.78 -21.11
CA ILE A 81 18.07 3.97 -21.26
C ILE A 81 17.77 4.58 -19.90
N GLU A 82 17.41 3.77 -18.90
CA GLU A 82 17.06 4.26 -17.58
C GLU A 82 18.28 4.80 -16.83
N ALA A 83 19.46 4.19 -17.01
CA ALA A 83 20.71 4.70 -16.46
C ALA A 83 21.11 6.06 -17.07
N LYS A 84 20.96 6.21 -18.39
CA LYS A 84 21.16 7.49 -19.09
C LYS A 84 20.18 8.55 -18.60
N ARG A 85 18.90 8.21 -18.47
CA ARG A 85 17.83 9.15 -18.07
C ARG A 85 17.92 9.57 -16.61
N ARG A 86 18.15 8.62 -15.69
CA ARG A 86 18.09 8.83 -14.24
C ARG A 86 19.42 9.28 -13.66
N PHE A 87 20.52 8.71 -14.13
CA PHE A 87 21.85 8.88 -13.55
C PHE A 87 22.81 9.65 -14.46
N TYR A 88 22.36 10.13 -15.63
CA TYR A 88 23.19 10.82 -16.62
C TYR A 88 24.46 10.04 -16.99
N MET A 89 24.37 8.71 -16.94
CA MET A 89 25.51 7.83 -17.14
C MET A 89 25.77 7.69 -18.64
N VAL A 90 26.99 7.97 -19.10
CA VAL A 90 27.40 7.89 -20.51
C VAL A 90 28.57 6.93 -20.69
N TYR A 91 28.67 6.32 -21.86
CA TYR A 91 29.86 5.51 -22.18
C TYR A 91 31.08 6.42 -22.43
N PRO A 92 32.30 5.94 -22.16
CA PRO A 92 33.51 6.68 -22.49
C PRO A 92 33.55 6.99 -24.00
N GLY A 93 33.51 8.29 -24.35
CA GLY A 93 33.45 8.79 -25.73
C GLY A 93 32.08 9.31 -26.19
N GLU A 94 31.01 9.12 -25.42
CA GLU A 94 29.71 9.75 -25.66
C GLU A 94 29.63 11.14 -24.99
N VAL A 95 29.12 12.15 -25.71
CA VAL A 95 28.90 13.50 -25.17
C VAL A 95 27.54 13.55 -24.46
N PRO A 96 27.47 13.82 -23.14
CA PRO A 96 26.21 13.92 -22.43
C PRO A 96 25.44 15.17 -22.86
N LEU A 97 24.22 14.99 -23.40
CA LEU A 97 23.32 16.10 -23.70
C LEU A 97 22.46 16.40 -22.46
N LEU A 98 22.79 17.50 -21.76
CA LEU A 98 21.94 18.05 -20.72
C LEU A 98 21.07 19.15 -21.33
N VAL A 99 19.75 18.93 -21.36
CA VAL A 99 18.80 19.98 -21.76
C VAL A 99 18.61 20.91 -20.58
N LEU A 100 19.34 22.03 -20.56
CA LEU A 100 19.06 23.12 -19.64
C LEU A 100 17.87 23.92 -20.19
N HIS A 101 16.75 23.89 -19.47
CA HIS A 101 15.68 24.86 -19.71
C HIS A 101 16.05 26.19 -19.08
N ASP A 102 16.85 26.98 -19.80
CA ASP A 102 17.10 28.39 -19.53
C ASP A 102 16.37 29.24 -20.60
N PRO A 103 15.16 29.74 -20.30
CA PRO A 103 14.42 30.58 -21.24
C PRO A 103 15.14 31.91 -21.53
N ASP A 104 15.96 32.41 -20.59
CA ASP A 104 16.72 33.65 -20.77
C ASP A 104 18.04 33.42 -21.53
N GLY A 105 18.65 32.25 -21.37
CA GLY A 105 19.86 31.81 -22.08
C GLY A 105 19.63 31.51 -23.56
N ALA A 106 18.52 30.87 -23.90
CA ALA A 106 18.15 30.59 -25.29
C ALA A 106 17.94 31.86 -26.14
N ALA A 107 17.53 32.96 -25.50
CA ALA A 107 17.42 34.28 -26.13
C ALA A 107 18.78 34.97 -26.33
N ARG A 108 19.80 34.64 -25.52
CA ARG A 108 21.16 35.19 -25.65
C ARG A 108 21.97 34.49 -26.74
N ASP A 109 21.81 33.19 -26.91
CA ASP A 109 22.55 32.39 -27.91
C ASP A 109 21.99 32.48 -29.34
N SER A 110 20.81 33.08 -29.52
CA SER A 110 20.18 33.23 -30.85
C SER A 110 20.60 34.52 -31.60
N GLY A 111 21.57 35.28 -31.06
CA GLY A 111 21.83 36.67 -31.49
C GLY A 111 23.17 36.99 -32.14
N GLU A 112 24.28 36.25 -31.93
CA GLU A 112 25.59 36.76 -32.38
C GLU A 112 26.64 35.65 -32.62
N PRO A 113 27.53 35.77 -33.61
CA PRO A 113 28.69 34.91 -33.73
C PRO A 113 29.58 35.09 -32.49
N VAL A 114 29.82 34.00 -31.77
CA VAL A 114 30.71 33.99 -30.62
C VAL A 114 32.15 34.20 -31.11
N GLU A 115 32.63 35.44 -31.06
CA GLU A 115 34.06 35.73 -31.00
C GLU A 115 34.64 35.03 -29.76
N PRO A 116 35.84 34.41 -29.85
CA PRO A 116 36.44 33.76 -28.69
C PRO A 116 36.69 34.84 -27.63
N ALA A 117 35.90 34.80 -26.56
CA ALA A 117 36.12 35.62 -25.39
C ALA A 117 37.58 35.43 -24.96
N GLY A 118 38.33 36.52 -25.03
CA GLY A 118 39.76 36.53 -24.73
C GLY A 118 40.06 35.79 -23.44
N GLU A 119 41.09 34.98 -23.52
CA GLU A 119 41.82 34.33 -22.44
C GLU A 119 41.60 35.05 -21.10
N ARG A 120 40.68 34.55 -20.29
CA ARG A 120 40.78 34.75 -18.84
C ARG A 120 41.76 33.70 -18.37
N ASP A 121 43.03 34.07 -18.45
CA ASP A 121 44.16 33.28 -17.96
C ASP A 121 43.89 32.84 -16.51
N GLY A 122 43.82 31.53 -16.31
CA GLY A 122 43.90 30.87 -15.02
C GLY A 122 42.78 29.85 -14.79
N PRO A 123 43.09 28.57 -14.48
CA PRO A 123 42.07 27.63 -14.06
C PRO A 123 41.39 28.20 -12.82
N ALA A 124 40.06 28.33 -12.85
CA ALA A 124 39.31 28.48 -11.61
C ALA A 124 39.72 27.29 -10.74
N GLY A 125 40.53 27.56 -9.72
CA GLY A 125 40.94 26.55 -8.75
C GLY A 125 39.70 25.83 -8.23
N PRO A 126 39.87 24.62 -7.68
CA PRO A 126 38.77 23.89 -7.07
C PRO A 126 37.85 24.82 -6.25
N TRP A 127 36.53 24.64 -6.32
CA TRP A 127 35.53 25.58 -5.78
C TRP A 127 35.76 26.04 -4.33
N TYR A 128 36.49 25.24 -3.54
CA TYR A 128 36.90 25.57 -2.19
C TYR A 128 37.93 26.71 -2.11
N ASP A 129 38.78 26.91 -3.13
CA ASP A 129 39.75 28.01 -3.20
C ASP A 129 39.05 29.36 -3.34
N THR A 130 37.96 29.41 -4.12
CA THR A 130 37.14 30.62 -4.25
C THR A 130 36.49 30.99 -2.91
N LEU A 131 35.98 30.00 -2.16
CA LEU A 131 35.44 30.22 -0.82
C LEU A 131 36.52 30.67 0.16
N TRP A 132 37.70 30.05 0.14
CA TRP A 132 38.80 30.41 1.05
C TRP A 132 39.34 31.80 0.78
N SER A 133 39.36 32.23 -0.49
CA SER A 133 39.72 33.60 -0.87
C SER A 133 38.73 34.64 -0.35
N SER A 134 37.42 34.31 -0.30
CA SER A 134 36.40 35.22 0.23
C SER A 134 36.52 35.44 1.74
N VAL A 135 36.90 34.39 2.49
CA VAL A 135 37.16 34.48 3.93
C VAL A 135 38.40 35.33 4.21
N GLN A 136 39.48 35.12 3.45
CA GLN A 136 40.70 35.93 3.57
C GLN A 136 40.48 37.38 3.20
N ALA A 137 39.66 37.66 2.18
CA ALA A 137 39.29 39.02 1.80
C ALA A 137 38.49 39.73 2.91
N ALA A 138 37.56 39.03 3.55
CA ALA A 138 36.78 39.56 4.67
C ALA A 138 37.63 39.84 5.93
N ASP A 139 38.65 39.02 6.19
CA ASP A 139 39.59 39.21 7.31
C ASP A 139 40.55 40.39 7.05
N ALA A 140 40.98 40.56 5.79
CA ALA A 140 41.82 41.68 5.37
C ALA A 140 41.09 43.04 5.47
N GLU A 141 39.77 43.06 5.26
CA GLU A 141 38.95 44.27 5.41
C GLU A 141 38.75 44.66 6.89
N GLY A 142 38.82 43.69 7.81
CA GLY A 142 38.68 43.90 9.26
C GLY A 142 39.87 44.57 9.97
N ILE A 143 41.04 44.64 9.33
CA ILE A 143 42.28 45.19 9.93
C ILE A 143 42.51 46.68 9.57
N SER A 144 41.64 47.28 8.76
CA SER A 144 41.68 48.73 8.48
C SER A 144 40.85 49.56 9.47
N ARG A 145 41.34 49.70 10.71
CA ARG A 145 40.91 50.78 11.62
C ARG A 145 42.03 51.25 12.54
#